data_AF-A0A0F6IIX4-F1
#
_entry.id   AF-A0A0F6IIX4-F1
#
_cell.length_a   1.000
_cell.length_b   1.000
_cell.length_c   1.000
_cell.angle_alpha   90.00
_cell.angle_beta   90.00
_cell.angle_gamma   90.00
#
_symmetry.space_group_name_H-M   'P 1'
#
loop_
_entity.id
_entity.type
_entity.pdbx_description
1 polymer ?
#
loop_
_entity_poly.entity_id
_entity_poly.type
_entity_poly.pdbx_seq_one_letter_code
_entity_poly.pdbx_strand_id
1 'polypeptide(L)'
;MGWLQVETDRYENGSGWILERDGIYGWILYNEDIEDEFQNSFIVLSDLFTNPGLSVITLDPESGKIPTQYIPALAINDTFTVSSQAAMLSLSAQRGDIAVRTDIPGPGMFILSGDDPTFLPNWIPLTTRFSDWSTIQNKPATFPSDSHDHDSRYYTKTQTDLSLLQKRDTDPIPAAEIIEDVNHRFVSDAEKNLWNDPPKWLAIQNKPATFPPDSHDHDARYYTKTQTDLSLSQKRNIDPIPAAEIIEDVNHRFVSDVEKATWNGGGGFSIPLGGILEDPLDQLPSSNFKETNGQAISRSAFSTLWNLVRRTVTSIVPATDRINVSTHGLAEGQLIKFAFTGGGITALTNYYVRNPTTNDFQISTSTTGGVVNLTASQSGDMITNVEYDFGNGSTTFNVPDRKGIFPRGAGVHGSRAKTSGGNYDGGPVGFAGQDRQIPHRHQQYAGDIAGGSYGSGGRYADSGGANAATILYTGSPVSDGTGSPRNGNEVAPAWIAVRYKVRVL
;
A
#
# COMPACT_ATOMS: atom_id res chain seq x y z
N MET A 1 -19.05 64.34 2.71
CA MET A 1 -19.82 65.26 1.87
C MET A 1 -20.90 64.44 1.21
N GLY A 2 -22.17 64.75 1.48
CA GLY A 2 -23.29 63.95 1.00
C GLY A 2 -23.74 64.41 -0.38
N TRP A 3 -23.93 63.47 -1.30
CA TRP A 3 -24.64 63.71 -2.55
C TRP A 3 -26.14 63.72 -2.25
N LEU A 4 -26.84 64.75 -2.68
CA LEU A 4 -28.26 64.92 -2.46
C LEU A 4 -28.97 64.73 -3.79
N GLN A 5 -29.97 63.84 -3.82
CA GLN A 5 -30.74 63.61 -5.03
C GLN A 5 -31.67 64.80 -5.25
N VAL A 6 -31.45 65.54 -6.34
CA VAL A 6 -32.27 66.69 -6.70
C VAL A 6 -33.37 66.29 -7.67
N GLU A 7 -33.10 65.30 -8.53
CA GLU A 7 -34.08 64.70 -9.44
C GLU A 7 -33.83 63.19 -9.59
N THR A 8 -34.77 62.46 -10.19
CA THR A 8 -34.57 61.04 -10.50
C THR A 8 -33.29 60.89 -11.32
N ASP A 9 -32.36 60.08 -10.82
CA ASP A 9 -31.04 59.85 -11.42
C ASP A 9 -30.15 61.11 -11.59
N ARG A 10 -30.37 62.18 -10.80
CA ARG A 10 -29.47 63.35 -10.72
C ARG A 10 -29.19 63.77 -9.28
N TYR A 11 -27.91 63.92 -8.96
CA TYR A 11 -27.40 64.20 -7.64
C TYR A 11 -26.42 65.36 -7.66
N GLU A 12 -26.48 66.21 -6.63
CA GLU A 12 -25.60 67.36 -6.48
C GLU A 12 -24.99 67.37 -5.08
N ASN A 13 -23.77 67.88 -4.96
CA ASN A 13 -23.08 67.96 -3.67
C ASN A 13 -22.98 69.39 -3.10
N GLY A 14 -23.64 70.36 -3.75
CA GLY A 14 -23.65 71.77 -3.37
C GLY A 14 -22.35 72.53 -3.63
N SER A 15 -21.38 71.93 -4.33
CA SER A 15 -20.11 72.56 -4.75
C SER A 15 -19.98 72.64 -6.27
N GLY A 16 -21.11 72.71 -6.97
CA GLY A 16 -21.20 72.74 -8.44
C GLY A 16 -20.91 71.42 -9.15
N TRP A 17 -20.67 70.31 -8.42
CA TRP A 17 -20.51 69.00 -9.03
C TRP A 17 -21.85 68.27 -9.13
N ILE A 18 -22.13 67.78 -10.34
CA ILE A 18 -23.36 67.09 -10.71
C ILE A 18 -23.01 65.67 -11.17
N LEU A 19 -23.69 64.70 -10.58
CA LEU A 19 -23.71 63.31 -11.00
C LEU A 19 -25.09 63.02 -11.56
N GLU A 20 -25.19 62.72 -12.84
CA GLU A 20 -26.48 62.39 -13.44
C GLU A 20 -26.39 61.24 -14.43
N ARG A 21 -27.53 60.62 -14.72
CA ARG A 21 -27.64 59.61 -15.74
C ARG A 21 -28.08 60.23 -17.06
N ASP A 22 -27.09 60.45 -17.92
CA ASP A 22 -27.31 60.87 -19.29
C ASP A 22 -27.92 59.74 -20.14
N GLY A 23 -28.77 60.11 -21.09
CA GLY A 23 -29.50 59.17 -21.95
C GLY A 23 -28.64 58.46 -22.99
N ILE A 24 -27.45 58.99 -23.29
CA ILE A 24 -26.52 58.45 -24.30
C ILE A 24 -25.32 57.81 -23.62
N TYR A 25 -24.71 58.49 -22.66
CA TYR A 25 -23.44 58.09 -22.03
C TYR A 25 -23.62 57.34 -20.70
N GLY A 26 -24.84 57.22 -20.19
CA GLY A 26 -25.11 56.62 -18.89
C GLY A 26 -24.70 57.54 -17.75
N TRP A 27 -24.15 57.01 -16.66
CA TRP A 27 -23.77 57.83 -15.51
C TRP A 27 -22.57 58.70 -15.82
N ILE A 28 -22.73 60.02 -15.72
CA ILE A 28 -21.70 61.03 -15.95
C ILE A 28 -21.49 61.90 -14.72
N LEU A 29 -20.25 62.37 -14.53
CA LEU A 29 -19.88 63.33 -13.49
C LEU A 29 -19.27 64.57 -14.14
N TYR A 30 -19.80 65.75 -13.83
CA TYR A 30 -19.28 67.02 -14.32
C TYR A 30 -19.42 68.13 -13.29
N ASN A 31 -18.75 69.25 -13.55
CA ASN A 31 -18.94 70.47 -12.80
C ASN A 31 -19.71 71.46 -13.67
N GLU A 32 -20.78 72.03 -13.14
CA GLU A 32 -21.73 72.87 -13.88
C GLU A 32 -21.06 74.11 -14.48
N ASP A 33 -20.22 74.80 -13.71
CA ASP A 33 -19.51 76.00 -14.16
C ASP A 33 -18.50 75.70 -15.28
N ILE A 34 -17.94 74.48 -15.28
CA ILE A 34 -16.99 74.06 -16.32
C ILE A 34 -17.73 73.66 -17.60
N GLU A 35 -18.86 72.98 -17.47
CA GLU A 35 -19.64 72.51 -18.61
C GLU A 35 -20.29 73.66 -19.39
N ASP A 36 -20.66 74.75 -18.70
CA ASP A 36 -21.16 75.97 -19.34
C ASP A 36 -20.09 76.66 -20.23
N GLU A 37 -18.81 76.60 -19.84
CA GLU A 37 -17.70 77.18 -20.59
C GLU A 37 -17.13 76.22 -21.66
N PHE A 38 -17.12 74.92 -21.37
CA PHE A 38 -16.60 73.87 -22.24
C PHE A 38 -17.59 72.71 -22.36
N GLN A 39 -18.34 72.69 -23.47
CA GLN A 39 -19.29 71.61 -23.75
C GLN A 39 -18.59 70.24 -23.82
N ASN A 40 -19.26 69.24 -23.26
CA ASN A 40 -18.86 67.83 -23.19
C ASN A 40 -17.61 67.60 -22.31
N SER A 41 -17.43 68.39 -21.26
CA SER A 41 -16.36 68.27 -20.27
C SER A 41 -16.60 67.19 -19.20
N PHE A 42 -17.70 66.44 -19.33
CA PHE A 42 -18.10 65.41 -18.39
C PHE A 42 -17.25 64.13 -18.45
N ILE A 43 -17.17 63.43 -17.32
CA ILE A 43 -16.52 62.12 -17.20
C ILE A 43 -17.59 61.04 -17.23
N VAL A 44 -17.44 60.09 -18.17
CA VAL A 44 -18.31 58.91 -18.24
C VAL A 44 -17.86 57.88 -17.19
N LEU A 45 -18.71 57.61 -16.21
CA LEU A 45 -18.35 56.76 -15.08
C LEU A 45 -18.27 55.27 -15.43
N SER A 46 -18.92 54.82 -16.51
CA SER A 46 -18.78 53.43 -16.96
C SER A 46 -17.38 53.09 -17.47
N ASP A 47 -16.60 54.11 -17.86
CA ASP A 47 -15.20 53.91 -18.27
C ASP A 47 -14.29 53.66 -17.05
N LEU A 48 -14.77 54.03 -15.85
CA LEU A 48 -14.03 53.94 -14.59
C LEU A 48 -14.55 52.82 -13.68
N PHE A 49 -15.85 52.55 -13.72
CA PHE A 49 -16.54 51.61 -12.85
C PHE A 49 -17.43 50.67 -13.66
N THR A 50 -17.48 49.40 -13.29
CA THR A 50 -18.26 48.39 -14.02
C THR A 50 -19.77 48.56 -13.85
N ASN A 51 -20.23 49.19 -12.76
CA ASN A 51 -21.65 49.33 -12.40
C ASN A 51 -21.93 50.68 -11.71
N PRO A 52 -21.70 51.83 -12.38
CA PRO A 52 -21.94 53.14 -11.78
C PRO A 52 -23.43 53.33 -11.47
N GLY A 53 -23.73 53.99 -10.34
CA GLY A 53 -25.10 54.33 -9.91
C GLY A 53 -25.95 53.20 -9.33
N LEU A 54 -25.43 51.97 -9.22
CA LEU A 54 -26.09 50.89 -8.48
C LEU A 54 -25.67 50.93 -7.00
N SER A 55 -26.64 50.80 -6.09
CA SER A 55 -26.34 50.60 -4.66
C SER A 55 -25.75 49.20 -4.46
N VAL A 56 -24.46 49.13 -4.13
CA VAL A 56 -23.75 47.86 -3.89
C VAL A 56 -23.41 47.77 -2.42
N ILE A 57 -23.70 46.62 -1.79
CA ILE A 57 -23.22 46.34 -0.44
C ILE A 57 -21.70 46.11 -0.53
N THR A 58 -20.91 46.90 0.20
CA THR A 58 -19.45 46.76 0.25
C THR A 58 -19.02 45.76 1.32
N LEU A 59 -17.86 45.14 1.10
CA LEU A 59 -17.22 44.28 2.09
C LEU A 59 -16.69 45.13 3.25
N ASP A 60 -16.74 44.59 4.46
CA ASP A 60 -16.09 45.15 5.63
C ASP A 60 -14.57 45.25 5.38
N PRO A 61 -13.94 46.43 5.54
CA PRO A 61 -12.54 46.64 5.16
C PRO A 61 -11.53 45.84 5.98
N GLU A 62 -11.87 45.46 7.21
CA GLU A 62 -10.97 44.74 8.11
C GLU A 62 -11.05 43.23 7.91
N SER A 63 -12.25 42.68 7.71
CA SER A 63 -12.47 41.25 7.53
C SER A 63 -12.57 40.78 6.07
N GLY A 64 -12.79 41.69 5.11
CA GLY A 64 -13.01 41.36 3.70
C GLY A 64 -14.32 40.59 3.43
N LYS A 65 -15.28 40.63 4.36
CA LYS A 65 -16.55 39.87 4.28
C LYS A 65 -17.75 40.82 4.17
N ILE A 66 -18.88 40.32 3.66
CA ILE A 66 -20.14 41.07 3.70
C ILE A 66 -20.62 41.18 5.16
N PRO A 67 -20.96 42.37 5.69
CA PRO A 67 -21.46 42.50 7.06
C PRO A 67 -22.74 41.67 7.27
N THR A 68 -22.80 40.92 8.38
CA THR A 68 -23.86 39.94 8.66
C THR A 68 -25.25 40.54 8.79
N GLN A 69 -25.37 41.83 9.12
CA GLN A 69 -26.65 42.57 9.13
C GLN A 69 -27.35 42.63 7.77
N TYR A 70 -26.61 42.41 6.67
CA TYR A 70 -27.14 42.37 5.30
C TYR A 70 -27.32 40.95 4.77
N ILE A 71 -27.02 39.92 5.58
CA ILE A 71 -27.17 38.51 5.22
C ILE A 71 -28.30 37.92 6.08
N PRO A 72 -29.30 37.23 5.51
CA PRO A 72 -30.26 36.47 6.29
C PRO A 72 -29.54 35.45 7.19
N ALA A 73 -30.04 35.19 8.40
CA ALA A 73 -29.45 34.20 9.30
C ALA A 73 -29.31 32.84 8.60
N LEU A 74 -28.08 32.33 8.50
CA LEU A 74 -27.79 31.02 7.90
C LEU A 74 -28.38 29.92 8.79
N ALA A 75 -29.12 29.00 8.17
CA ALA A 75 -30.04 28.12 8.87
C ALA A 75 -29.41 26.88 9.54
N ILE A 76 -28.15 26.54 9.26
CA ILE A 76 -27.24 25.60 9.96
C ILE A 76 -25.86 25.73 9.26
N ASN A 77 -24.76 25.87 9.99
CA ASN A 77 -23.42 26.00 9.39
C ASN A 77 -22.76 24.61 9.25
N ASP A 78 -22.63 23.87 10.35
CA ASP A 78 -21.98 22.55 10.40
C ASP A 78 -22.72 21.54 11.31
N THR A 79 -22.48 20.24 11.07
CA THR A 79 -23.00 19.14 11.90
C THR A 79 -21.85 18.27 12.42
N PHE A 80 -21.80 18.08 13.74
CA PHE A 80 -20.73 17.36 14.44
C PHE A 80 -21.26 16.09 15.11
N THR A 81 -20.63 14.94 14.88
CA THR A 81 -20.96 13.69 15.61
C THR A 81 -19.97 13.47 16.74
N VAL A 82 -20.47 13.34 17.97
CA VAL A 82 -19.66 13.22 19.20
C VAL A 82 -20.16 12.06 20.06
N SER A 83 -19.25 11.43 20.82
CA SER A 83 -19.55 10.26 21.64
C SER A 83 -19.90 10.58 23.10
N SER A 84 -20.00 11.86 23.47
CA SER A 84 -20.37 12.28 24.83
C SER A 84 -20.78 13.76 24.92
N GLN A 85 -21.43 14.15 26.02
CA GLN A 85 -21.69 15.56 26.35
C GLN A 85 -20.41 16.39 26.46
N ALA A 86 -19.35 15.84 27.06
CA ALA A 86 -18.10 16.56 27.24
C ALA A 86 -17.47 16.92 25.88
N ALA A 87 -17.52 15.99 24.92
CA ALA A 87 -17.07 16.23 23.56
C ALA A 87 -17.92 17.29 22.84
N MET A 88 -19.25 17.31 23.05
CA MET A 88 -20.14 18.36 22.52
C MET A 88 -19.75 19.76 23.01
N LEU A 89 -19.46 19.92 24.30
CA LEU A 89 -19.10 21.22 24.90
C LEU A 89 -17.68 21.69 24.53
N SER A 90 -16.89 20.83 23.88
CA SER A 90 -15.54 21.17 23.38
C SER A 90 -15.51 21.55 21.90
N LEU A 91 -16.66 21.57 21.21
CA LEU A 91 -16.73 21.87 19.78
C LEU A 91 -16.43 23.35 19.51
N SER A 92 -15.65 23.61 18.46
CA SER A 92 -15.56 24.94 17.85
C SER A 92 -16.79 25.20 16.97
N ALA A 93 -17.95 25.34 17.60
CA ALA A 93 -19.26 25.51 16.94
C ALA A 93 -19.75 26.97 17.01
N GLN A 94 -20.55 27.35 16.03
CA GLN A 94 -21.24 28.64 15.92
C GLN A 94 -22.74 28.47 16.10
N ARG A 95 -23.43 29.56 16.47
CA ARG A 95 -24.89 29.56 16.59
C ARG A 95 -25.53 29.01 15.31
N GLY A 96 -26.37 27.99 15.47
CA GLY A 96 -27.03 27.26 14.38
C GLY A 96 -26.41 25.89 14.08
N ASP A 97 -25.22 25.58 14.59
CA ASP A 97 -24.59 24.27 14.39
C ASP A 97 -25.28 23.15 15.17
N ILE A 98 -25.18 21.93 14.64
CA ILE A 98 -25.80 20.74 15.22
C ILE A 98 -24.74 19.81 15.80
N ALA A 99 -24.96 19.30 17.00
CA ALA A 99 -24.22 18.20 17.57
C ALA A 99 -25.10 16.94 17.65
N VAL A 100 -24.60 15.81 17.14
CA VAL A 100 -25.22 14.48 17.20
C VAL A 100 -24.46 13.64 18.21
N ARG A 101 -25.11 13.30 19.31
CA ARG A 101 -24.56 12.49 20.40
C ARG A 101 -24.90 11.02 20.23
N THR A 102 -23.89 10.17 20.10
CA THR A 102 -24.07 8.71 19.93
C THR A 102 -24.22 7.94 21.25
N ASP A 103 -24.02 8.60 22.40
CA ASP A 103 -24.16 8.01 23.73
C ASP A 103 -25.60 7.94 24.25
N ILE A 104 -26.58 8.49 23.53
CA ILE A 104 -28.00 8.52 23.92
C ILE A 104 -28.84 7.74 22.89
N PRO A 105 -29.82 6.92 23.32
CA PRO A 105 -30.74 6.23 22.41
C PRO A 105 -31.59 7.20 21.57
N GLY A 106 -31.63 6.98 20.25
CA GLY A 106 -32.35 7.84 19.29
C GLY A 106 -31.44 8.86 18.59
N PRO A 107 -31.98 9.76 17.75
CA PRO A 107 -31.19 10.86 17.19
C PRO A 107 -30.96 11.91 18.28
N GLY A 108 -29.92 11.73 19.09
CA GLY A 108 -29.50 12.67 20.13
C GLY A 108 -28.94 13.97 19.54
N MET A 109 -29.76 14.72 18.81
CA MET A 109 -29.39 15.94 18.10
C MET A 109 -29.65 17.17 18.97
N PHE A 110 -28.69 18.09 18.98
CA PHE A 110 -28.76 19.35 19.72
C PHE A 110 -28.34 20.49 18.78
N ILE A 111 -29.04 21.61 18.81
CA ILE A 111 -28.68 22.81 18.05
C ILE A 111 -28.14 23.89 19.00
N LEU A 112 -27.05 24.56 18.61
CA LEU A 112 -26.50 25.65 19.39
C LEU A 112 -27.30 26.94 19.16
N SER A 113 -27.97 27.43 20.20
CA SER A 113 -28.85 28.60 20.14
C SER A 113 -28.21 29.91 20.63
N GLY A 114 -27.12 29.81 21.41
CA GLY A 114 -26.32 30.93 21.90
C GLY A 114 -24.95 31.01 21.22
N ASP A 115 -24.14 32.00 21.59
CA ASP A 115 -22.83 32.23 20.95
C ASP A 115 -21.68 31.47 21.62
N ASP A 116 -21.90 30.91 22.81
CA ASP A 116 -20.90 30.14 23.57
C ASP A 116 -21.19 28.63 23.47
N PRO A 117 -20.40 27.86 22.70
CA PRO A 117 -20.57 26.40 22.55
C PRO A 117 -20.17 25.60 23.81
N THR A 118 -19.48 26.22 24.76
CA THR A 118 -19.03 25.55 26.00
C THR A 118 -20.10 25.55 27.10
N PHE A 119 -21.14 26.38 26.95
CA PHE A 119 -22.23 26.49 27.91
C PHE A 119 -23.40 25.56 27.54
N LEU A 120 -23.58 24.49 28.32
CA LEU A 120 -24.59 23.46 28.06
C LEU A 120 -26.02 23.98 27.81
N PRO A 121 -26.55 24.98 28.55
CA PRO A 121 -27.88 25.52 28.29
C PRO A 121 -28.06 26.18 26.92
N ASN A 122 -26.98 26.54 26.22
CA ASN A 122 -27.07 27.04 24.85
C ASN A 122 -27.41 25.92 23.84
N TRP A 123 -27.21 24.65 24.18
CA TRP A 123 -27.52 23.49 23.33
C TRP A 123 -28.96 23.02 23.55
N ILE A 124 -29.83 23.30 22.58
CA ILE A 124 -31.25 22.96 22.64
C ILE A 124 -31.47 21.59 21.98
N PRO A 125 -32.08 20.61 22.67
CA PRO A 125 -32.35 19.31 22.08
C PRO A 125 -33.38 19.44 20.95
N LEU A 126 -33.05 18.90 19.78
CA LEU A 126 -33.95 18.74 18.64
C LEU A 126 -34.70 17.41 18.78
N THR A 127 -35.62 17.33 19.75
CA THR A 127 -36.50 16.16 19.88
C THR A 127 -37.63 16.23 18.87
N THR A 128 -37.72 15.27 17.94
CA THR A 128 -39.00 14.94 17.34
C THR A 128 -39.78 14.12 18.38
N ARG A 129 -40.85 14.69 18.93
CA ARG A 129 -41.93 13.85 19.46
C ARG A 129 -42.42 13.00 18.29
N PHE A 130 -42.60 11.70 18.49
CA PHE A 130 -43.22 10.85 17.46
C PHE A 130 -44.51 11.52 16.97
N SER A 131 -44.63 11.76 15.67
CA SER A 131 -45.85 12.31 15.08
C SER A 131 -47.01 11.36 15.34
N ASP A 132 -48.07 11.84 15.98
CA ASP A 132 -49.32 11.09 16.06
C ASP A 132 -49.93 10.96 14.64
N TRP A 133 -50.61 9.86 14.35
CA TRP A 133 -51.16 9.57 13.01
C TRP A 133 -52.08 10.69 12.50
N SER A 134 -52.72 11.39 13.43
CA SER A 134 -53.58 12.55 13.20
C SER A 134 -52.87 13.73 12.51
N THR A 135 -51.54 13.84 12.61
CA THR A 135 -50.80 15.03 12.14
C THR A 135 -50.08 14.85 10.79
N ILE A 136 -50.24 13.70 10.12
CA ILE A 136 -49.60 13.42 8.81
C ILE A 136 -50.51 13.83 7.65
N GLN A 137 -50.04 14.66 6.73
CA GLN A 137 -50.74 14.99 5.47
C GLN A 137 -50.25 14.14 4.29
N ASN A 138 -51.03 14.01 3.21
CA ASN A 138 -50.78 13.15 2.03
C ASN A 138 -50.74 11.63 2.29
N LYS A 139 -51.67 11.13 3.12
CA LYS A 139 -51.81 9.70 3.36
C LYS A 139 -52.30 8.96 2.07
N PRO A 140 -51.73 7.80 1.70
CA PRO A 140 -52.22 7.00 0.58
C PRO A 140 -53.67 6.54 0.80
N ALA A 141 -54.54 6.72 -0.20
CA ALA A 141 -55.96 6.41 -0.09
C ALA A 141 -56.30 4.90 -0.08
N THR A 142 -55.31 4.01 -0.31
CA THR A 142 -55.54 2.59 -0.64
C THR A 142 -55.20 1.58 0.46
N PHE A 143 -54.78 2.03 1.65
CA PHE A 143 -54.72 1.19 2.85
C PHE A 143 -55.18 1.99 4.07
N PRO A 144 -56.50 2.15 4.29
CA PRO A 144 -56.96 2.60 5.60
C PRO A 144 -56.61 1.51 6.63
N SER A 145 -56.26 1.91 7.86
CA SER A 145 -56.27 0.97 8.99
C SER A 145 -57.69 0.43 9.11
N ASP A 146 -57.86 -0.88 9.04
CA ASP A 146 -59.17 -1.48 9.27
C ASP A 146 -59.70 -1.07 10.64
N SER A 147 -61.00 -0.81 10.70
CA SER A 147 -61.73 -0.72 11.95
C SER A 147 -61.52 -2.03 12.70
N HIS A 148 -60.77 -2.00 13.80
CA HIS A 148 -60.80 -3.08 14.76
C HIS A 148 -61.86 -2.77 15.80
N ASP A 149 -62.68 -3.76 16.12
CA ASP A 149 -63.59 -3.68 17.24
C ASP A 149 -62.87 -4.09 18.52
N HIS A 150 -63.29 -3.51 19.62
CA HIS A 150 -63.10 -4.11 20.92
C HIS A 150 -64.25 -5.09 21.15
N ASP A 151 -64.30 -6.15 20.33
CA ASP A 151 -65.17 -7.27 20.67
C ASP A 151 -64.64 -8.01 21.91
N SER A 152 -65.38 -9.02 22.33
CA SER A 152 -65.09 -9.91 23.46
C SER A 152 -63.74 -10.65 23.41
N ARG A 153 -62.84 -10.36 22.46
CA ARG A 153 -61.47 -10.89 22.40
C ARG A 153 -60.45 -10.08 23.20
N TYR A 154 -60.78 -8.87 23.67
CA TYR A 154 -59.84 -8.02 24.43
C TYR A 154 -60.42 -7.56 25.77
N TYR A 155 -59.65 -7.72 26.85
CA TYR A 155 -59.98 -7.16 28.16
C TYR A 155 -59.47 -5.71 28.25
N THR A 156 -60.32 -4.79 28.71
CA THR A 156 -59.88 -3.45 29.11
C THR A 156 -58.89 -3.54 30.27
N LYS A 157 -58.03 -2.53 30.46
CA LYS A 157 -57.07 -2.51 31.57
C LYS A 157 -57.75 -2.79 32.92
N THR A 158 -58.91 -2.17 33.18
CA THR A 158 -59.68 -2.41 34.40
C THR A 158 -60.21 -3.85 34.49
N GLN A 159 -60.67 -4.44 33.38
CA GLN A 159 -61.10 -5.85 33.37
C GLN A 159 -59.92 -6.82 33.59
N THR A 160 -58.74 -6.52 33.06
CA THR A 160 -57.52 -7.28 33.32
C THR A 160 -57.10 -7.15 34.77
N ASP A 161 -57.05 -5.93 35.31
CA ASP A 161 -56.69 -5.66 36.71
C ASP A 161 -57.68 -6.36 37.68
N LEU A 162 -58.98 -6.34 37.38
CA LEU A 162 -60.00 -7.07 38.15
C LEU A 162 -59.87 -8.59 38.00
N SER A 163 -59.52 -9.08 36.80
CA SER A 163 -59.32 -10.52 36.54
C SER A 163 -58.05 -11.07 37.21
N LEU A 164 -57.05 -10.20 37.42
CA LEU A 164 -55.80 -10.53 38.09
C LEU A 164 -55.85 -10.32 39.61
N LEU A 165 -56.88 -9.67 40.15
CA LEU A 165 -57.00 -9.35 41.57
C LEU A 165 -57.06 -10.59 42.50
N GLN A 166 -57.42 -11.76 41.95
CA GLN A 166 -57.43 -13.05 42.64
C GLN A 166 -56.37 -14.02 42.09
N LYS A 167 -55.44 -13.54 41.26
CA LYS A 167 -54.34 -14.34 40.71
C LYS A 167 -53.06 -14.00 41.50
N ARG A 168 -52.26 -15.02 41.79
CA ARG A 168 -50.93 -14.85 42.39
C ARG A 168 -49.87 -14.74 41.29
N ASP A 169 -48.73 -14.12 41.61
CA ASP A 169 -47.57 -14.04 40.73
C ASP A 169 -46.93 -15.43 40.50
N THR A 170 -46.12 -15.57 39.43
CA THR A 170 -45.56 -16.87 39.00
C THR A 170 -44.45 -17.43 39.89
N ASP A 171 -44.19 -16.79 41.03
CA ASP A 171 -43.17 -17.24 41.97
C ASP A 171 -43.58 -18.55 42.67
N PRO A 172 -42.62 -19.38 43.10
CA PRO A 172 -42.91 -20.60 43.84
C PRO A 172 -43.84 -20.33 45.05
N ILE A 173 -44.80 -21.22 45.31
CA ILE A 173 -45.71 -21.10 46.45
C ILE A 173 -44.97 -21.54 47.72
N PRO A 174 -44.75 -20.66 48.73
CA PRO A 174 -44.19 -21.08 50.01
C PRO A 174 -45.15 -22.05 50.71
N ALA A 175 -44.62 -23.12 51.30
CA ALA A 175 -45.44 -24.17 51.93
C ALA A 175 -46.39 -23.63 53.02
N ALA A 176 -46.02 -22.53 53.70
CA ALA A 176 -46.85 -21.90 54.73
C ALA A 176 -48.15 -21.26 54.19
N GLU A 177 -48.25 -21.03 52.88
CA GLU A 177 -49.44 -20.45 52.24
C GLU A 177 -50.46 -21.50 51.79
N ILE A 178 -50.16 -22.79 51.95
CA ILE A 178 -51.05 -23.87 51.55
C ILE A 178 -51.78 -24.42 52.79
N ILE A 179 -53.11 -24.34 52.77
CA ILE A 179 -53.97 -24.89 53.81
C ILE A 179 -54.08 -26.41 53.58
N GLU A 180 -53.65 -27.19 54.56
CA GLU A 180 -53.73 -28.65 54.50
C GLU A 180 -55.18 -29.14 54.62
N ASP A 181 -55.51 -30.18 53.88
CA ASP A 181 -56.78 -30.88 54.00
C ASP A 181 -56.57 -32.36 54.35
N VAL A 182 -57.67 -33.06 54.65
CA VAL A 182 -57.64 -34.47 55.09
C VAL A 182 -56.98 -35.43 54.07
N ASN A 183 -56.87 -35.04 52.81
CA ASN A 183 -56.28 -35.79 51.70
C ASN A 183 -54.93 -35.20 51.21
N HIS A 184 -54.52 -34.02 51.67
CA HIS A 184 -53.26 -33.36 51.28
C HIS A 184 -52.59 -32.69 52.49
N ARG A 185 -51.57 -33.36 53.06
CA ARG A 185 -50.76 -32.85 54.18
C ARG A 185 -49.31 -32.70 53.76
N PHE A 186 -48.63 -31.65 54.23
CA PHE A 186 -47.19 -31.54 54.08
C PHE A 186 -46.51 -32.45 55.11
N VAL A 187 -45.35 -32.98 54.73
CA VAL A 187 -44.53 -33.78 55.62
C VAL A 187 -43.13 -33.22 55.67
N SER A 188 -42.69 -32.97 56.90
CA SER A 188 -41.32 -32.62 57.22
C SER A 188 -40.38 -33.81 57.03
N ASP A 189 -39.08 -33.54 56.88
CA ASP A 189 -38.07 -34.60 56.78
C ASP A 189 -37.99 -35.46 58.06
N ALA A 190 -38.41 -34.91 59.20
CA ALA A 190 -38.56 -35.67 60.45
C ALA A 190 -39.71 -36.69 60.37
N GLU A 191 -40.84 -36.34 59.76
CA GLU A 191 -41.98 -37.24 59.57
C GLU A 191 -41.69 -38.31 58.50
N LYS A 192 -40.99 -37.95 57.41
CA LYS A 192 -40.54 -38.93 56.40
C LYS A 192 -39.56 -39.95 56.97
N ASN A 193 -38.70 -39.56 57.92
CA ASN A 193 -37.79 -40.48 58.59
C ASN A 193 -38.50 -41.48 59.52
N LEU A 194 -39.71 -41.15 60.01
CA LEU A 194 -40.58 -42.09 60.70
C LEU A 194 -41.35 -43.03 59.74
N TRP A 195 -41.61 -42.60 58.50
CA TRP A 195 -42.28 -43.42 57.46
C TRP A 195 -41.36 -44.39 56.74
N ASN A 196 -40.06 -44.10 56.67
CA ASN A 196 -39.05 -44.97 56.05
C ASN A 196 -38.63 -46.16 56.93
N ASP A 197 -39.25 -46.36 58.10
CA ASP A 197 -39.22 -47.65 58.80
C ASP A 197 -40.53 -48.40 58.45
N PRO A 198 -40.51 -49.30 57.45
CA PRO A 198 -41.74 -49.82 56.90
C PRO A 198 -42.49 -50.67 57.94
N PRO A 199 -43.84 -50.60 58.01
CA PRO A 199 -44.59 -51.58 58.77
C PRO A 199 -44.31 -52.95 58.13
N LYS A 200 -43.56 -53.79 58.84
CA LYS A 200 -43.26 -55.16 58.40
C LYS A 200 -44.56 -55.86 58.03
N TRP A 201 -44.55 -56.70 56.99
CA TRP A 201 -45.73 -57.41 56.43
C TRP A 201 -46.74 -57.95 57.46
N LEU A 202 -46.27 -58.32 58.66
CA LEU A 202 -47.07 -58.76 59.80
C LEU A 202 -48.03 -57.70 60.38
N ALA A 203 -47.77 -56.40 60.18
CA ALA A 203 -48.52 -55.29 60.77
C ALA A 203 -49.70 -54.78 59.92
N ILE A 204 -49.92 -55.33 58.72
CA ILE A 204 -51.01 -54.94 57.83
C ILE A 204 -52.18 -55.92 57.99
N GLN A 205 -53.35 -55.43 58.43
CA GLN A 205 -54.58 -56.22 58.46
C GLN A 205 -55.33 -56.14 57.11
N ASN A 206 -56.04 -57.21 56.75
CA ASN A 206 -56.81 -57.38 55.50
C ASN A 206 -56.00 -57.41 54.18
N LYS A 207 -54.83 -58.05 54.17
CA LYS A 207 -54.04 -58.25 52.94
C LYS A 207 -54.46 -59.51 52.15
N PRO A 208 -54.54 -59.47 50.81
CA PRO A 208 -54.75 -60.65 49.97
C PRO A 208 -53.59 -61.65 50.06
N ALA A 209 -53.88 -62.96 50.02
CA ALA A 209 -52.88 -64.01 50.22
C ALA A 209 -51.88 -64.17 49.05
N THR A 210 -52.22 -63.67 47.86
CA THR A 210 -51.39 -63.84 46.64
C THR A 210 -51.64 -62.72 45.63
N PHE A 211 -50.59 -61.98 45.30
CA PHE A 211 -50.43 -61.37 43.98
C PHE A 211 -48.92 -61.29 43.68
N PRO A 212 -48.38 -62.13 42.78
CA PRO A 212 -47.07 -61.87 42.21
C PRO A 212 -47.25 -60.80 41.11
N PRO A 213 -46.67 -59.59 41.22
CA PRO A 213 -46.46 -58.77 40.04
C PRO A 213 -45.44 -59.49 39.15
N ASP A 214 -45.72 -59.60 37.85
CA ASP A 214 -44.72 -60.07 36.91
C ASP A 214 -43.50 -59.15 36.96
N SER A 215 -42.33 -59.79 37.03
CA SER A 215 -41.03 -59.14 36.95
C SER A 215 -40.91 -58.44 35.60
N HIS A 216 -40.88 -57.11 35.59
CA HIS A 216 -40.22 -56.36 34.53
C HIS A 216 -38.83 -55.99 35.04
N ASP A 217 -37.79 -56.37 34.30
CA ASP A 217 -36.41 -56.05 34.66
C ASP A 217 -35.98 -54.73 34.01
N HIS A 218 -35.30 -53.90 34.79
CA HIS A 218 -34.47 -52.83 34.26
C HIS A 218 -33.11 -53.43 33.91
N ASP A 219 -33.07 -54.31 32.90
CA ASP A 219 -31.83 -54.96 32.50
C ASP A 219 -30.94 -54.09 31.59
N ALA A 220 -29.77 -54.61 31.24
CA ALA A 220 -28.73 -53.91 30.48
C ALA A 220 -29.11 -53.56 29.02
N ARG A 221 -30.33 -53.84 28.56
CA ARG A 221 -30.80 -53.48 27.21
C ARG A 221 -31.25 -52.02 27.10
N TYR A 222 -31.47 -51.33 28.22
CA TYR A 222 -31.89 -49.94 28.25
C TYR A 222 -30.85 -49.07 28.96
N TYR A 223 -30.43 -47.99 28.31
CA TYR A 223 -29.68 -46.95 28.97
C TYR A 223 -30.63 -46.10 29.82
N THR A 224 -30.29 -45.89 31.08
CA THR A 224 -30.90 -44.83 31.90
C THR A 224 -30.65 -43.48 31.24
N LYS A 225 -31.51 -42.49 31.51
CA LYS A 225 -31.32 -41.11 31.01
C LYS A 225 -29.91 -40.61 31.26
N THR A 226 -29.38 -40.85 32.46
CA THR A 226 -28.01 -40.48 32.84
C THR A 226 -26.96 -41.15 31.97
N GLN A 227 -27.09 -42.45 31.67
CA GLN A 227 -26.14 -43.15 30.81
C GLN A 227 -26.17 -42.66 29.36
N THR A 228 -27.37 -42.31 28.85
CA THR A 228 -27.54 -41.70 27.53
C THR A 228 -26.92 -40.30 27.48
N ASP A 229 -27.20 -39.45 28.46
CA ASP A 229 -26.64 -38.09 28.55
C ASP A 229 -25.10 -38.13 28.63
N LEU A 230 -24.54 -39.06 29.43
CA LEU A 230 -23.09 -39.25 29.53
C LEU A 230 -22.48 -39.72 28.21
N SER A 231 -23.15 -40.64 27.52
CA SER A 231 -22.69 -41.18 26.23
C SER A 231 -22.75 -40.13 25.10
N LEU A 232 -23.72 -39.21 25.16
CA LEU A 232 -23.86 -38.09 24.20
C LEU A 232 -22.95 -36.90 24.54
N SER A 233 -22.52 -36.73 25.79
CA SER A 233 -21.67 -35.60 26.21
C SER A 233 -20.33 -35.50 25.48
N GLN A 234 -19.84 -36.63 24.93
CA GLN A 234 -18.59 -36.71 24.16
C GLN A 234 -18.84 -36.81 22.64
N LYS A 235 -20.09 -36.69 22.21
CA LYS A 235 -20.47 -36.73 20.79
C LYS A 235 -20.77 -35.32 20.32
N ARG A 236 -20.29 -34.99 19.12
CA ARG A 236 -20.66 -33.78 18.41
C ARG A 236 -21.99 -33.98 17.68
N ASN A 237 -22.72 -32.91 17.46
CA ASN A 237 -23.82 -32.83 16.49
C ASN A 237 -23.32 -33.06 15.05
N ILE A 238 -24.26 -33.29 14.13
CA ILE A 238 -23.96 -33.57 12.71
C ILE A 238 -23.66 -32.31 11.87
N ASP A 239 -23.52 -31.17 12.52
CA ASP A 239 -23.24 -29.90 11.86
C ASP A 239 -21.81 -29.89 11.27
N PRO A 240 -21.56 -29.11 10.20
CA PRO A 240 -20.21 -28.95 9.65
C PRO A 240 -19.19 -28.55 10.74
N ILE A 241 -18.02 -29.18 10.73
CA ILE A 241 -16.96 -28.91 11.71
C ILE A 241 -16.26 -27.59 11.34
N PRO A 242 -16.28 -26.57 12.20
CA PRO A 242 -15.53 -25.34 11.96
C PRO A 242 -14.02 -25.61 11.97
N ALA A 243 -13.27 -24.92 11.10
CA ALA A 243 -11.81 -25.09 11.02
C ALA A 243 -11.09 -24.83 12.35
N ALA A 244 -11.61 -23.90 13.17
CA ALA A 244 -11.06 -23.57 14.50
C ALA A 244 -11.10 -24.72 15.51
N GLU A 245 -11.94 -25.73 15.27
CA GLU A 245 -12.11 -26.88 16.15
C GLU A 245 -11.28 -28.09 15.72
N ILE A 246 -10.54 -27.96 14.62
CA ILE A 246 -9.65 -28.99 14.10
C ILE A 246 -8.23 -28.62 14.52
N ILE A 247 -7.61 -29.51 15.29
CA ILE A 247 -6.22 -29.38 15.71
C ILE A 247 -5.33 -29.92 14.59
N GLU A 248 -4.46 -29.07 14.04
CA GLU A 248 -3.49 -29.48 13.03
C GLU A 248 -2.32 -30.27 13.63
N ASP A 249 -1.78 -31.20 12.85
CA ASP A 249 -0.57 -31.94 13.19
C ASP A 249 0.47 -31.90 12.05
N VAL A 250 1.59 -32.61 12.22
CA VAL A 250 2.68 -32.62 11.24
C VAL A 250 2.28 -33.22 9.88
N ASN A 251 1.23 -34.05 9.84
CA ASN A 251 0.73 -34.74 8.67
C ASN A 251 -0.60 -34.18 8.15
N HIS A 252 -1.30 -33.33 8.92
CA HIS A 252 -2.60 -32.75 8.58
C HIS A 252 -2.66 -31.27 8.93
N ARG A 253 -2.59 -30.40 7.90
CA ARG A 253 -2.66 -28.94 8.02
C ARG A 253 -3.68 -28.36 7.05
N PHE A 254 -4.30 -27.24 7.42
CA PHE A 254 -5.04 -26.43 6.46
C PHE A 254 -4.08 -25.53 5.68
N VAL A 255 -4.50 -25.15 4.48
CA VAL A 255 -3.80 -24.20 3.64
C VAL A 255 -4.71 -23.01 3.42
N SER A 256 -4.25 -21.82 3.81
CA SER A 256 -4.98 -20.57 3.60
C SER A 256 -5.00 -20.15 2.14
N ASP A 257 -5.94 -19.28 1.76
CA ASP A 257 -5.95 -18.67 0.42
C ASP A 257 -4.69 -17.84 0.14
N VAL A 258 -4.07 -17.28 1.18
CA VAL A 258 -2.80 -16.55 1.08
C VAL A 258 -1.64 -17.50 0.74
N GLU A 259 -1.56 -18.65 1.41
CA GLU A 259 -0.55 -19.68 1.12
C GLU A 259 -0.77 -20.26 -0.29
N LYS A 260 -2.02 -20.53 -0.68
CA LYS A 260 -2.37 -20.98 -2.05
C LYS A 260 -2.01 -19.92 -3.09
N ALA A 261 -2.24 -18.64 -2.83
CA ALA A 261 -1.84 -17.56 -3.72
C ALA A 261 -0.32 -17.46 -3.87
N THR A 262 0.42 -17.74 -2.80
CA THR A 262 1.91 -17.78 -2.81
C THR A 262 2.43 -18.95 -3.65
N TRP A 263 1.80 -20.13 -3.57
CA TRP A 263 2.16 -21.28 -4.43
C TRP A 263 1.75 -21.07 -5.89
N ASN A 264 0.52 -20.59 -6.12
CA ASN A 264 -0.01 -20.33 -7.47
C ASN A 264 0.67 -19.13 -8.15
N GLY A 265 1.30 -18.24 -7.37
CA GLY A 265 2.16 -17.16 -7.86
C GLY A 265 3.52 -17.62 -8.41
N GLY A 266 3.71 -18.92 -8.65
CA GLY A 266 4.95 -19.48 -9.17
C GLY A 266 5.95 -19.82 -8.07
N GLY A 267 5.47 -20.43 -6.98
CA GLY A 267 6.36 -21.07 -6.01
C GLY A 267 7.29 -22.05 -6.73
N GLY A 268 8.56 -21.67 -6.92
CA GLY A 268 9.60 -22.57 -7.40
C GLY A 268 10.39 -22.14 -8.63
N PHE A 269 10.73 -20.87 -8.83
CA PHE A 269 11.95 -20.60 -9.58
C PHE A 269 13.15 -21.04 -8.72
N SER A 270 13.71 -22.22 -9.01
CA SER A 270 14.97 -22.71 -8.41
C SER A 270 16.20 -21.89 -8.80
N ILE A 271 16.01 -20.79 -9.52
CA ILE A 271 17.05 -19.85 -9.93
C ILE A 271 17.27 -18.87 -8.78
N PRO A 272 18.45 -18.74 -8.16
CA PRO A 272 18.66 -17.77 -7.08
C PRO A 272 18.40 -16.31 -7.52
N LEU A 273 18.12 -15.42 -6.55
CA LEU A 273 18.03 -13.97 -6.83
C LEU A 273 19.31 -13.47 -7.49
N GLY A 274 19.17 -12.61 -8.51
CA GLY A 274 20.28 -12.14 -9.33
C GLY A 274 20.76 -13.16 -10.38
N GLY A 275 20.22 -14.37 -10.41
CA GLY A 275 20.46 -15.35 -11.47
C GLY A 275 19.92 -14.85 -12.80
N ILE A 276 20.70 -15.04 -13.86
CA ILE A 276 20.37 -14.59 -15.22
C ILE A 276 20.20 -15.82 -16.10
N LEU A 277 19.10 -15.87 -16.84
CA LEU A 277 18.83 -16.93 -17.81
C LEU A 277 18.40 -16.38 -19.16
N GLU A 278 18.61 -17.20 -20.18
CA GLU A 278 18.08 -16.98 -21.52
C GLU A 278 16.56 -17.19 -21.51
N ASP A 279 15.84 -16.29 -22.18
CA ASP A 279 14.39 -16.35 -22.37
C ASP A 279 14.03 -16.06 -23.84
N PRO A 280 14.40 -16.95 -24.77
CA PRO A 280 14.21 -16.71 -26.20
C PRO A 280 12.73 -16.57 -26.60
N LEU A 281 11.81 -17.09 -25.80
CA LEU A 281 10.36 -17.07 -26.04
C LEU A 281 9.60 -16.05 -25.18
N ASP A 282 10.31 -15.23 -24.39
CA ASP A 282 9.73 -14.19 -23.55
C ASP A 282 8.67 -14.71 -22.55
N GLN A 283 8.91 -15.88 -21.96
CA GLN A 283 7.94 -16.57 -21.10
C GLN A 283 8.15 -16.28 -19.61
N LEU A 284 9.31 -15.77 -19.20
CA LEU A 284 9.55 -15.47 -17.80
C LEU A 284 8.73 -14.27 -17.34
N PRO A 285 7.99 -14.39 -16.23
CA PRO A 285 7.06 -13.36 -15.79
C PRO A 285 7.82 -12.10 -15.34
N SER A 286 7.38 -10.95 -15.84
CA SER A 286 8.03 -9.65 -15.58
C SER A 286 7.93 -9.19 -14.13
N SER A 287 7.09 -9.84 -13.31
CA SER A 287 7.04 -9.66 -11.86
C SER A 287 8.31 -10.19 -11.18
N ASN A 288 8.78 -11.37 -11.59
CA ASN A 288 9.91 -12.05 -10.97
C ASN A 288 11.21 -11.85 -11.75
N PHE A 289 11.13 -11.45 -13.01
CA PHE A 289 12.25 -11.31 -13.91
C PHE A 289 12.26 -9.96 -14.62
N LYS A 290 13.44 -9.42 -14.88
CA LYS A 290 13.63 -8.16 -15.63
C LYS A 290 14.65 -8.35 -16.73
N GLU A 291 14.43 -7.71 -17.88
CA GLU A 291 15.42 -7.66 -18.96
C GLU A 291 16.75 -7.11 -18.44
N THR A 292 17.86 -7.76 -18.81
CA THR A 292 19.20 -7.25 -18.51
C THR A 292 19.61 -6.21 -19.55
N ASN A 293 18.97 -5.04 -19.48
CA ASN A 293 19.11 -3.96 -20.45
C ASN A 293 19.56 -2.63 -19.81
N GLY A 294 20.06 -2.67 -18.57
CA GLY A 294 20.47 -1.48 -17.82
C GLY A 294 19.33 -0.68 -17.20
N GLN A 295 18.07 -1.13 -17.28
CA GLN A 295 16.94 -0.39 -16.72
C GLN A 295 17.04 -0.18 -15.21
N ALA A 296 16.52 0.96 -14.75
CA ALA A 296 16.37 1.24 -13.33
C ALA A 296 15.10 0.57 -12.78
N ILE A 297 15.23 -0.14 -11.66
CA ILE A 297 14.13 -0.81 -10.95
C ILE A 297 14.05 -0.33 -9.50
N SER A 298 12.87 -0.45 -8.89
CA SER A 298 12.60 0.09 -7.54
C SER A 298 13.36 -0.66 -6.44
N ARG A 299 14.07 0.07 -5.58
CA ARG A 299 14.73 -0.49 -4.39
C ARG A 299 13.72 -1.04 -3.37
N SER A 300 12.57 -0.39 -3.22
CA SER A 300 11.56 -0.84 -2.25
C SER A 300 10.84 -2.10 -2.72
N ALA A 301 10.50 -2.18 -4.00
CA ALA A 301 9.84 -3.36 -4.57
C ALA A 301 10.77 -4.58 -4.63
N PHE A 302 12.07 -4.37 -4.89
CA PHE A 302 13.06 -5.43 -5.05
C PHE A 302 14.13 -5.39 -3.95
N SER A 303 13.70 -5.13 -2.72
CA SER A 303 14.57 -4.87 -1.57
C SER A 303 15.50 -6.03 -1.23
N THR A 304 15.04 -7.27 -1.37
CA THR A 304 15.86 -8.47 -1.12
C THR A 304 17.03 -8.57 -2.11
N LEU A 305 16.79 -8.34 -3.40
CA LEU A 305 17.86 -8.31 -4.40
C LEU A 305 18.78 -7.11 -4.17
N TRP A 306 18.23 -5.93 -3.89
CA TRP A 306 19.03 -4.75 -3.60
C TRP A 306 19.98 -5.03 -2.42
N ASN A 307 19.45 -5.53 -1.30
CA ASN A 307 20.23 -5.91 -0.12
C ASN A 307 21.28 -6.99 -0.40
N LEU A 308 21.03 -7.90 -1.35
CA LEU A 308 21.99 -8.91 -1.78
C LEU A 308 23.21 -8.28 -2.45
N VAL A 309 23.01 -7.31 -3.34
CA VAL A 309 24.09 -6.68 -4.14
C VAL A 309 24.74 -5.46 -3.49
N ARG A 310 24.07 -4.81 -2.52
CA ARG A 310 24.58 -3.60 -1.84
C ARG A 310 25.19 -3.89 -0.47
N ARG A 311 26.15 -3.08 -0.06
CA ARG A 311 26.68 -3.00 1.31
C ARG A 311 26.81 -1.54 1.73
N THR A 312 26.89 -1.30 3.03
CA THR A 312 27.11 0.05 3.59
C THR A 312 28.52 0.16 4.13
N VAL A 313 29.26 1.14 3.63
CA VAL A 313 30.53 1.60 4.18
C VAL A 313 30.22 2.41 5.43
N THR A 314 30.71 1.95 6.57
CA THR A 314 30.50 2.64 7.85
C THR A 314 31.53 3.75 8.07
N SER A 315 32.78 3.51 7.67
CA SER A 315 33.85 4.49 7.76
C SER A 315 35.03 4.08 6.87
N ILE A 316 35.92 5.03 6.60
CA ILE A 316 37.25 4.75 6.06
C ILE A 316 38.29 5.12 7.13
N VAL A 317 39.36 4.33 7.22
CA VAL A 317 40.52 4.56 8.08
C VAL A 317 41.72 4.92 7.20
N PRO A 318 41.96 6.23 6.95
CA PRO A 318 43.04 6.71 6.08
C PRO A 318 44.43 6.18 6.46
N ALA A 319 44.71 6.08 7.76
CA ALA A 319 46.04 5.66 8.26
C ALA A 319 46.45 4.23 7.83
N THR A 320 45.49 3.41 7.42
CA THR A 320 45.71 2.02 7.01
C THR A 320 45.06 1.68 5.66
N ASP A 321 44.55 2.69 4.95
CA ASP A 321 43.78 2.54 3.70
C ASP A 321 42.61 1.54 3.78
N ARG A 322 42.00 1.41 4.98
CA ARG A 322 40.98 0.39 5.24
C ARG A 322 39.58 0.96 5.14
N ILE A 323 38.70 0.22 4.48
CA ILE A 323 37.28 0.54 4.32
C ILE A 323 36.49 -0.42 5.20
N ASN A 324 35.77 0.11 6.18
CA ASN A 324 35.00 -0.70 7.13
C ASN A 324 33.62 -1.02 6.55
N VAL A 325 33.34 -2.31 6.41
CA VAL A 325 32.07 -2.86 5.95
C VAL A 325 31.83 -4.17 6.71
N SER A 326 30.90 -4.17 7.67
CA SER A 326 30.68 -5.34 8.53
C SER A 326 30.21 -6.55 7.73
N THR A 327 30.85 -7.71 7.95
CA THR A 327 30.48 -9.00 7.33
C THR A 327 30.25 -8.89 5.82
N HIS A 328 31.19 -8.27 5.11
CA HIS A 328 31.01 -7.92 3.70
C HIS A 328 31.00 -9.14 2.77
N GLY A 329 31.72 -10.21 3.11
CA GLY A 329 31.78 -11.46 2.34
C GLY A 329 32.49 -11.34 0.99
N LEU A 330 33.44 -10.41 0.86
CA LEU A 330 34.17 -10.11 -0.38
C LEU A 330 35.47 -10.90 -0.44
N ALA A 331 35.85 -11.32 -1.64
CA ALA A 331 37.11 -12.03 -1.89
C ALA A 331 38.19 -11.11 -2.48
N GLU A 332 39.46 -11.53 -2.34
CA GLU A 332 40.61 -10.87 -2.97
C GLU A 332 40.40 -10.77 -4.49
N GLY A 333 40.61 -9.58 -5.06
CA GLY A 333 40.46 -9.32 -6.49
C GLY A 333 39.02 -9.19 -6.98
N GLN A 334 38.01 -9.28 -6.11
CA GLN A 334 36.61 -9.04 -6.49
C GLN A 334 36.40 -7.58 -6.91
N LEU A 335 35.57 -7.36 -7.94
CA LEU A 335 35.19 -6.02 -8.37
C LEU A 335 34.07 -5.46 -7.49
N ILE A 336 34.23 -4.18 -7.12
CA ILE A 336 33.25 -3.40 -6.38
C ILE A 336 33.15 -1.98 -6.95
N LYS A 337 32.07 -1.26 -6.62
CA LYS A 337 31.83 0.11 -7.05
C LYS A 337 31.17 0.89 -5.91
N PHE A 338 31.52 2.17 -5.75
CA PHE A 338 31.01 3.04 -4.69
C PHE A 338 30.02 4.08 -5.25
N ALA A 339 29.04 4.46 -4.42
CA ALA A 339 28.06 5.50 -4.75
C ALA A 339 28.57 6.93 -4.53
N PHE A 340 29.72 7.07 -3.85
CA PHE A 340 30.21 8.35 -3.35
C PHE A 340 31.63 8.64 -3.83
N THR A 341 31.97 9.93 -3.86
CA THR A 341 33.30 10.45 -4.15
C THR A 341 33.84 11.14 -2.90
N GLY A 342 35.09 10.85 -2.53
CA GLY A 342 35.74 11.41 -1.35
C GLY A 342 36.78 10.47 -0.77
N GLY A 343 37.73 10.99 0.01
CA GLY A 343 38.73 10.19 0.70
C GLY A 343 39.61 9.32 -0.22
N GLY A 344 39.85 9.73 -1.47
CA GLY A 344 40.60 8.95 -2.47
C GLY A 344 39.75 8.01 -3.33
N ILE A 345 38.44 7.95 -3.10
CA ILE A 345 37.47 7.18 -3.89
C ILE A 345 36.75 8.09 -4.88
N THR A 346 36.56 7.60 -6.10
CA THR A 346 35.72 8.22 -7.13
C THR A 346 34.47 7.37 -7.32
N ALA A 347 33.29 7.99 -7.22
CA ALA A 347 32.01 7.31 -7.45
C ALA A 347 31.97 6.65 -8.83
N LEU A 348 31.21 5.56 -8.95
CA LEU A 348 30.98 4.80 -10.18
C LEU A 348 32.24 4.19 -10.83
N THR A 349 33.40 4.32 -10.20
CA THR A 349 34.64 3.69 -10.63
C THR A 349 34.70 2.26 -10.08
N ASN A 350 35.12 1.32 -10.93
CA ASN A 350 35.33 -0.06 -10.55
C ASN A 350 36.67 -0.21 -9.83
N TYR A 351 36.65 -0.80 -8.65
CA TYR A 351 37.83 -1.08 -7.84
C TYR A 351 37.95 -2.58 -7.56
N TYR A 352 39.18 -3.05 -7.37
CA TYR A 352 39.49 -4.41 -6.96
C TYR A 352 39.68 -4.45 -5.45
N VAL A 353 38.99 -5.38 -4.77
CA VAL A 353 39.17 -5.65 -3.34
C VAL A 353 40.57 -6.22 -3.09
N ARG A 354 41.23 -5.72 -2.05
CA ARG A 354 42.57 -6.12 -1.62
C ARG A 354 42.60 -6.38 -0.12
N ASN A 355 43.34 -7.40 0.29
CA ASN A 355 43.59 -7.77 1.68
C ASN A 355 42.31 -7.83 2.56
N PRO A 356 41.21 -8.46 2.09
CA PRO A 356 39.95 -8.47 2.83
C PRO A 356 40.08 -9.23 4.16
N THR A 357 39.39 -8.75 5.17
CA THR A 357 39.08 -9.48 6.40
C THR A 357 37.59 -9.81 6.41
N THR A 358 37.01 -10.07 7.58
CA THR A 358 35.56 -10.21 7.72
C THR A 358 34.84 -8.86 7.65
N ASN A 359 35.49 -7.79 8.11
CA ASN A 359 34.84 -6.51 8.41
C ASN A 359 35.49 -5.30 7.73
N ASP A 360 36.61 -5.49 7.04
CA ASP A 360 37.28 -4.44 6.31
C ASP A 360 38.07 -4.98 5.12
N PHE A 361 38.43 -4.07 4.22
CA PHE A 361 39.30 -4.36 3.08
C PHE A 361 40.00 -3.10 2.61
N GLN A 362 40.97 -3.26 1.73
CA GLN A 362 41.63 -2.20 0.98
C GLN A 362 41.23 -2.30 -0.49
N ILE A 363 41.54 -1.30 -1.31
CA ILE A 363 41.14 -1.31 -2.73
C ILE A 363 42.32 -1.01 -3.66
N SER A 364 42.23 -1.43 -4.92
CA SER A 364 43.17 -1.14 -6.00
C SER A 364 42.42 -0.77 -7.29
N THR A 365 43.06 -0.03 -8.19
CA THR A 365 42.52 0.30 -9.53
C THR A 365 42.85 -0.75 -10.58
N SER A 366 43.66 -1.76 -10.25
CA SER A 366 43.95 -2.87 -11.16
C SER A 366 44.11 -4.19 -10.40
N THR A 367 44.05 -5.31 -11.12
CA THR A 367 44.15 -6.67 -10.54
C THR A 367 45.50 -6.93 -9.84
N THR A 368 46.55 -6.20 -10.22
CA THR A 368 47.92 -6.34 -9.71
C THR A 368 48.52 -5.04 -9.18
N GLY A 369 47.75 -3.95 -9.16
CA GLY A 369 48.21 -2.64 -8.73
C GLY A 369 48.27 -2.49 -7.21
N GLY A 370 49.05 -1.52 -6.76
CA GLY A 370 49.14 -1.17 -5.34
C GLY A 370 47.80 -0.72 -4.74
N VAL A 371 47.75 -0.70 -3.41
CA VAL A 371 46.58 -0.19 -2.67
C VAL A 371 46.39 1.31 -2.96
N VAL A 372 45.14 1.73 -3.13
CA VAL A 372 44.76 3.15 -3.26
C VAL A 372 44.97 3.84 -1.92
N ASN A 373 45.70 4.95 -1.94
CA ASN A 373 45.87 5.83 -0.78
C ASN A 373 44.54 6.52 -0.44
N LEU A 374 43.97 6.23 0.72
CA LEU A 374 42.73 6.81 1.21
C LEU A 374 43.02 8.01 2.11
N THR A 375 42.37 9.15 1.86
CA THR A 375 42.79 10.44 2.44
C THR A 375 41.86 10.99 3.50
N ALA A 376 40.63 10.48 3.62
CA ALA A 376 39.64 10.93 4.60
C ALA A 376 38.62 9.83 4.88
N SER A 377 38.00 9.87 6.07
CA SER A 377 36.86 8.98 6.36
C SER A 377 35.68 9.30 5.43
N GLN A 378 34.97 8.28 4.98
CA GLN A 378 33.72 8.38 4.21
C GLN A 378 32.73 7.33 4.68
N SER A 379 31.45 7.59 4.44
CA SER A 379 30.36 6.63 4.63
C SER A 379 29.43 6.67 3.43
N GLY A 380 28.79 5.54 3.11
CA GLY A 380 27.83 5.49 2.02
C GLY A 380 27.63 4.07 1.48
N ASP A 381 26.92 3.97 0.37
CA ASP A 381 26.64 2.67 -0.23
C ASP A 381 27.75 2.23 -1.20
N MET A 382 27.91 0.92 -1.28
CA MET A 382 28.71 0.24 -2.29
C MET A 382 27.93 -0.94 -2.86
N ILE A 383 28.29 -1.38 -4.07
CA ILE A 383 27.78 -2.61 -4.68
C ILE A 383 28.90 -3.62 -4.85
N THR A 384 28.56 -4.90 -4.66
CA THR A 384 29.50 -6.03 -4.65
C THR A 384 29.52 -6.78 -5.98
N ASN A 385 28.60 -6.46 -6.89
CA ASN A 385 28.61 -6.87 -8.29
C ASN A 385 28.46 -5.62 -9.15
N VAL A 386 29.52 -5.29 -9.89
CA VAL A 386 29.64 -4.04 -10.66
C VAL A 386 28.81 -4.02 -11.94
N GLU A 387 28.17 -5.13 -12.32
CA GLU A 387 27.17 -5.14 -13.39
C GLU A 387 25.91 -4.36 -13.01
N TYR A 388 25.61 -4.23 -11.71
CA TYR A 388 24.54 -3.37 -11.22
C TYR A 388 25.01 -1.91 -11.11
N ASP A 389 24.06 -1.00 -10.97
CA ASP A 389 24.35 0.41 -10.71
C ASP A 389 23.36 1.05 -9.71
N PHE A 390 23.66 2.25 -9.24
CA PHE A 390 22.96 2.90 -8.14
C PHE A 390 21.64 3.57 -8.54
N GLY A 391 21.21 3.48 -9.81
CA GLY A 391 19.95 4.09 -10.26
C GLY A 391 20.01 5.60 -10.21
N ASN A 392 18.94 6.20 -9.70
CA ASN A 392 18.89 7.62 -9.39
C ASN A 392 19.60 7.99 -8.07
N GLY A 393 20.33 7.07 -7.46
CA GLY A 393 21.05 7.26 -6.20
C GLY A 393 20.20 7.12 -4.93
N SER A 394 18.86 7.06 -5.03
CA SER A 394 17.98 7.08 -3.86
C SER A 394 16.92 5.97 -3.87
N THR A 395 16.03 5.95 -4.86
CA THR A 395 14.85 5.08 -4.89
C THR A 395 14.94 3.92 -5.88
N THR A 396 15.91 3.95 -6.80
CA THR A 396 16.10 2.91 -7.81
C THR A 396 17.52 2.36 -7.83
N PHE A 397 17.71 1.22 -8.49
CA PHE A 397 19.02 0.66 -8.85
C PHE A 397 18.93 0.05 -10.26
N ASN A 398 20.03 0.01 -10.99
CA ASN A 398 20.05 -0.56 -12.34
C ASN A 398 20.36 -2.06 -12.29
N VAL A 399 19.60 -2.85 -13.07
CA VAL A 399 19.97 -4.23 -13.38
C VAL A 399 21.12 -4.26 -14.41
N PRO A 400 21.83 -5.39 -14.57
CA PRO A 400 22.86 -5.54 -15.59
C PRO A 400 22.39 -5.15 -16.99
N ASP A 401 23.29 -4.62 -17.81
CA ASP A 401 23.10 -4.54 -19.27
C ASP A 401 23.96 -5.59 -19.95
N ARG A 402 23.32 -6.58 -20.58
CA ARG A 402 23.99 -7.67 -21.30
C ARG A 402 23.63 -7.71 -22.79
N LYS A 403 23.03 -6.64 -23.32
CA LYS A 403 22.71 -6.57 -24.75
C LYS A 403 23.99 -6.53 -25.57
N GLY A 404 24.10 -7.41 -26.56
CA GLY A 404 25.19 -7.42 -27.55
C GLY A 404 26.55 -7.89 -27.02
N ILE A 405 26.66 -8.33 -25.76
CA ILE A 405 27.92 -8.82 -25.19
C ILE A 405 27.92 -10.33 -24.96
N PHE A 406 29.08 -10.95 -25.13
CA PHE A 406 29.25 -12.38 -24.87
C PHE A 406 29.60 -12.64 -23.41
N PRO A 407 28.90 -13.58 -22.72
CA PRO A 407 29.31 -14.01 -21.40
C PRO A 407 30.58 -14.87 -21.48
N ARG A 408 31.46 -14.71 -20.48
CA ARG A 408 32.62 -15.57 -20.25
C ARG A 408 32.63 -15.99 -18.80
N GLY A 409 33.00 -17.24 -18.53
CA GLY A 409 33.21 -17.71 -17.15
C GLY A 409 34.29 -16.88 -16.45
N ALA A 410 34.01 -16.42 -15.23
CA ALA A 410 34.94 -15.64 -14.44
C ALA A 410 36.15 -16.48 -13.98
N GLY A 411 37.30 -15.83 -13.83
CA GLY A 411 38.55 -16.39 -13.35
C GLY A 411 39.43 -17.02 -14.43
N VAL A 412 40.59 -17.49 -13.99
CA VAL A 412 41.56 -18.21 -14.82
C VAL A 412 41.19 -19.69 -14.87
N HIS A 413 41.09 -20.25 -16.07
CA HIS A 413 40.85 -21.67 -16.27
C HIS A 413 42.05 -22.49 -15.74
N GLY A 414 41.78 -23.62 -15.07
CA GLY A 414 42.84 -24.42 -14.43
C GLY A 414 43.93 -24.97 -15.35
N SER A 415 43.57 -25.46 -16.55
CA SER A 415 44.53 -26.11 -17.47
C SER A 415 44.37 -25.78 -18.96
N ARG A 416 43.27 -25.13 -19.38
CA ARG A 416 42.97 -24.94 -20.79
C ARG A 416 43.78 -23.77 -21.33
N ALA A 417 44.81 -24.11 -22.11
CA ALA A 417 45.65 -23.13 -22.78
C ALA A 417 44.89 -22.41 -23.92
N LYS A 418 45.16 -21.11 -24.09
CA LYS A 418 44.72 -20.33 -25.24
C LYS A 418 45.79 -20.33 -26.34
N THR A 419 45.40 -19.97 -27.56
CA THR A 419 46.27 -19.98 -28.76
C THR A 419 47.61 -19.25 -28.56
N SER A 420 47.62 -18.15 -27.81
CA SER A 420 48.82 -17.36 -27.54
C SER A 420 49.65 -17.85 -26.34
N GLY A 421 49.34 -19.01 -25.77
CA GLY A 421 49.98 -19.52 -24.55
C GLY A 421 49.35 -18.98 -23.26
N GLY A 422 49.58 -19.68 -22.15
CA GLY A 422 48.88 -19.46 -20.87
C GLY A 422 47.41 -19.90 -20.93
N ASN A 423 46.69 -19.79 -19.82
CA ASN A 423 45.29 -20.25 -19.74
C ASN A 423 44.30 -19.15 -20.12
N TYR A 424 43.06 -19.57 -20.46
CA TYR A 424 41.93 -18.64 -20.58
C TYR A 424 41.66 -17.94 -19.26
N ASP A 425 41.37 -16.65 -19.32
CA ASP A 425 41.04 -15.82 -18.17
C ASP A 425 39.84 -14.94 -18.51
N GLY A 426 38.81 -14.99 -17.67
CA GLY A 426 37.63 -14.14 -17.76
C GLY A 426 37.67 -12.89 -16.89
N GLY A 427 38.67 -12.75 -16.03
CA GLY A 427 38.68 -11.74 -14.98
C GLY A 427 37.66 -12.05 -13.88
N PRO A 428 37.53 -11.19 -12.87
CA PRO A 428 36.53 -11.35 -11.81
C PRO A 428 35.10 -11.18 -12.35
N VAL A 429 34.11 -11.57 -11.54
CA VAL A 429 32.68 -11.35 -11.86
C VAL A 429 32.42 -9.86 -12.11
N GLY A 430 31.72 -9.55 -13.21
CA GLY A 430 31.44 -8.18 -13.66
C GLY A 430 32.57 -7.51 -14.46
N PHE A 431 33.65 -8.21 -14.79
CA PHE A 431 34.72 -7.67 -15.63
C PHE A 431 34.25 -7.42 -17.07
N ALA A 432 34.36 -6.16 -17.53
CA ALA A 432 33.98 -5.74 -18.87
C ALA A 432 35.15 -5.90 -19.86
N GLY A 433 35.30 -7.12 -20.41
CA GLY A 433 36.28 -7.39 -21.46
C GLY A 433 35.93 -6.72 -22.79
N GLN A 434 36.95 -6.34 -23.56
CA GLN A 434 36.83 -5.85 -24.94
C GLN A 434 37.11 -6.98 -25.92
N ASP A 435 36.56 -6.89 -27.13
CA ASP A 435 36.93 -7.77 -28.24
C ASP A 435 38.42 -7.61 -28.58
N ARG A 436 39.06 -8.72 -28.99
CA ARG A 436 40.51 -8.76 -29.25
C ARG A 436 40.81 -9.72 -30.38
N GLN A 437 41.64 -9.28 -31.32
CA GLN A 437 42.22 -10.16 -32.31
C GLN A 437 43.47 -10.85 -31.75
N ILE A 438 43.67 -12.11 -32.12
CA ILE A 438 44.91 -12.82 -31.79
C ILE A 438 46.07 -12.13 -32.53
N PRO A 439 47.17 -11.79 -31.84
CA PRO A 439 48.37 -11.30 -32.50
C PRO A 439 48.82 -12.30 -33.56
N HIS A 440 48.99 -11.83 -34.79
CA HIS A 440 49.44 -12.63 -35.91
C HIS A 440 50.44 -11.81 -36.74
N ARG A 441 51.23 -12.51 -37.56
CA ARG A 441 52.17 -11.88 -38.49
C ARG A 441 51.80 -12.31 -39.90
N HIS A 442 51.84 -11.37 -40.83
CA HIS A 442 51.76 -11.68 -42.26
C HIS A 442 53.18 -11.83 -42.80
N GLN A 443 53.49 -13.02 -43.31
CA GLN A 443 54.71 -13.20 -44.09
C GLN A 443 54.38 -12.84 -45.54
N GLN A 444 54.96 -11.75 -46.01
CA GLN A 444 54.91 -11.39 -47.42
C GLN A 444 55.94 -12.26 -48.13
N TYR A 445 55.53 -12.90 -49.23
CA TYR A 445 56.45 -13.45 -50.22
C TYR A 445 56.49 -12.43 -51.35
N ALA A 446 57.67 -11.93 -51.71
CA ALA A 446 57.84 -11.30 -53.01
C ALA A 446 57.40 -12.34 -54.06
N GLY A 447 56.87 -11.92 -55.21
CA GLY A 447 56.71 -12.75 -56.41
C GLY A 447 57.77 -12.29 -57.42
N ASP A 448 58.38 -13.21 -58.19
CA ASP A 448 58.92 -12.92 -59.53
C ASP A 448 58.90 -11.45 -59.99
N ILE A 449 60.02 -10.71 -59.94
CA ILE A 449 60.11 -9.37 -60.55
C ILE A 449 59.68 -9.41 -62.03
N ALA A 450 58.88 -8.43 -62.42
CA ALA A 450 58.62 -7.97 -63.79
C ALA A 450 58.09 -9.02 -64.79
N GLY A 451 56.83 -8.85 -65.19
CA GLY A 451 56.32 -9.38 -66.45
C GLY A 451 55.45 -10.61 -66.30
N GLY A 452 54.14 -10.36 -66.14
CA GLY A 452 53.04 -11.20 -66.62
C GLY A 452 53.20 -12.72 -66.57
N SER A 453 52.76 -13.36 -65.49
CA SER A 453 51.80 -14.47 -65.51
C SER A 453 51.60 -15.01 -64.11
N TYR A 454 50.37 -15.45 -63.84
CA TYR A 454 49.93 -16.06 -62.60
C TYR A 454 50.81 -17.26 -62.18
N GLY A 455 51.22 -17.29 -60.91
CA GLY A 455 51.64 -18.52 -60.22
C GLY A 455 53.14 -18.83 -60.17
N SER A 456 53.96 -18.00 -59.51
CA SER A 456 55.17 -18.44 -58.79
C SER A 456 55.72 -17.34 -57.87
N GLY A 457 56.19 -17.75 -56.69
CA GLY A 457 56.75 -16.89 -55.65
C GLY A 457 58.01 -16.16 -56.08
N GLY A 458 58.58 -15.39 -55.18
CA GLY A 458 59.59 -14.39 -55.52
C GLY A 458 60.48 -13.97 -54.40
N ARG A 459 61.59 -13.39 -54.86
CA ARG A 459 62.84 -13.29 -54.14
C ARG A 459 62.94 -12.00 -53.35
N TYR A 460 63.20 -12.14 -52.05
CA TYR A 460 63.87 -11.12 -51.23
C TYR A 460 65.39 -11.24 -51.41
N ALA A 461 65.87 -10.89 -52.61
CA ALA A 461 67.26 -10.53 -52.91
C ALA A 461 67.36 -10.42 -54.44
N ASP A 462 67.49 -9.20 -54.96
CA ASP A 462 68.22 -9.09 -56.22
C ASP A 462 69.69 -9.46 -55.93
N SER A 463 70.35 -10.10 -56.88
CA SER A 463 71.78 -10.40 -56.81
C SER A 463 72.64 -9.17 -57.15
N GLY A 464 72.10 -7.95 -57.00
CA GLY A 464 72.66 -6.68 -57.47
C GLY A 464 72.85 -5.60 -56.40
N GLY A 465 72.42 -5.83 -55.15
CA GLY A 465 72.66 -4.91 -54.04
C GLY A 465 71.79 -3.65 -54.05
N ALA A 466 70.72 -3.60 -54.84
CA ALA A 466 69.80 -2.46 -54.84
C ALA A 466 68.72 -2.62 -53.75
N ASN A 467 68.90 -1.92 -52.64
CA ASN A 467 67.86 -1.77 -51.62
C ASN A 467 66.77 -0.83 -52.14
N ALA A 468 65.77 -1.36 -52.84
CA ALA A 468 64.56 -0.60 -53.15
C ALA A 468 63.71 -0.49 -51.89
N ALA A 469 63.68 0.69 -51.26
CA ALA A 469 62.77 1.00 -50.17
C ALA A 469 61.34 1.15 -50.71
N THR A 470 60.68 0.02 -50.97
CA THR A 470 59.24 -0.02 -51.29
C THR A 470 58.45 -0.28 -50.02
N ILE A 471 57.53 0.63 -49.69
CA ILE A 471 56.57 0.43 -48.60
C ILE A 471 55.52 -0.57 -49.09
N LEU A 472 55.55 -1.77 -48.53
CA LEU A 472 54.58 -2.83 -48.82
C LEU A 472 53.35 -2.67 -47.92
N TYR A 473 52.19 -2.43 -48.53
CA TYR A 473 50.91 -2.39 -47.82
C TYR A 473 50.27 -3.78 -47.79
N THR A 474 49.81 -4.21 -46.61
CA THR A 474 48.92 -5.37 -46.49
C THR A 474 47.49 -4.88 -46.75
N GLY A 475 46.88 -5.36 -47.85
CA GLY A 475 45.50 -5.04 -48.19
C GLY A 475 44.47 -5.79 -47.33
N SER A 476 43.19 -5.53 -47.58
CA SER A 476 42.09 -6.27 -46.95
C SER A 476 42.17 -7.77 -47.27
N PRO A 477 41.66 -8.65 -46.39
CA PRO A 477 41.55 -10.07 -46.68
C PRO A 477 40.81 -10.32 -48.00
N VAL A 478 41.38 -11.18 -48.86
CA VAL A 478 40.77 -11.65 -50.11
C VAL A 478 40.58 -13.17 -50.06
N SER A 479 39.67 -13.70 -50.88
CA SER A 479 39.41 -15.14 -50.96
C SER A 479 40.64 -15.90 -51.43
N ASP A 480 40.89 -17.08 -50.84
CA ASP A 480 41.90 -18.04 -51.26
C ASP A 480 41.33 -19.16 -52.17
N GLY A 481 40.09 -19.00 -52.63
CA GLY A 481 39.36 -20.00 -53.41
C GLY A 481 38.47 -20.94 -52.59
N THR A 482 38.51 -20.87 -51.25
CA THR A 482 37.64 -21.68 -50.37
C THR A 482 36.43 -20.92 -49.80
N GLY A 483 36.36 -19.61 -50.05
CA GLY A 483 35.21 -18.78 -49.68
C GLY A 483 35.53 -17.29 -49.60
N SER A 484 34.50 -16.46 -49.55
CA SER A 484 34.68 -15.00 -49.37
C SER A 484 35.01 -14.66 -47.92
N PRO A 485 36.07 -13.86 -47.64
CA PRO A 485 36.34 -13.36 -46.31
C PRO A 485 35.16 -12.54 -45.77
N ARG A 486 34.81 -12.78 -44.50
CA ARG A 486 33.80 -11.97 -43.80
C ARG A 486 34.51 -10.78 -43.15
N ASN A 487 34.14 -9.59 -43.59
CA ASN A 487 34.70 -8.33 -43.09
C ASN A 487 33.61 -7.56 -42.33
N GLY A 488 33.97 -6.85 -41.26
CA GLY A 488 33.07 -6.07 -40.42
C GLY A 488 33.83 -5.16 -39.46
N ASN A 489 33.11 -4.41 -38.63
CA ASN A 489 33.68 -3.49 -37.63
C ASN A 489 33.82 -4.12 -36.23
N GLU A 490 33.46 -5.41 -36.06
CA GLU A 490 33.52 -6.14 -34.80
C GLU A 490 34.18 -7.51 -35.02
N VAL A 491 35.05 -7.92 -34.09
CA VAL A 491 35.61 -9.27 -34.08
C VAL A 491 34.74 -10.19 -33.22
N ALA A 492 33.80 -10.89 -33.87
CA ALA A 492 32.91 -11.84 -33.22
C ALA A 492 32.93 -13.24 -33.88
N PRO A 493 32.76 -14.33 -33.11
CA PRO A 493 32.47 -15.65 -33.68
C PRO A 493 31.05 -15.68 -34.28
N ALA A 494 30.65 -16.77 -34.92
CA ALA A 494 29.25 -16.95 -35.28
C ALA A 494 28.35 -16.95 -34.02
N TRP A 495 27.20 -16.29 -34.07
CA TRP A 495 26.33 -16.09 -32.91
C TRP A 495 24.84 -16.09 -33.27
N ILE A 496 23.99 -16.24 -32.24
CA ILE A 496 22.54 -16.04 -32.28
C ILE A 496 22.14 -15.12 -31.13
N ALA A 497 21.25 -14.15 -31.39
CA ALA A 497 20.73 -13.30 -30.34
C ALA A 497 19.67 -14.02 -29.52
N VAL A 498 19.80 -13.94 -28.20
CA VAL A 498 18.82 -14.39 -27.22
C VAL A 498 18.52 -13.25 -26.25
N ARG A 499 17.34 -13.26 -25.65
CA ARG A 499 16.99 -12.34 -24.56
C ARG A 499 17.50 -12.90 -23.25
N TYR A 500 18.02 -12.04 -22.39
CA TYR A 500 18.47 -12.39 -21.06
C TYR A 500 17.62 -11.66 -20.04
N LYS A 501 17.13 -12.40 -19.04
CA LYS A 501 16.41 -11.83 -17.91
C LYS A 501 17.06 -12.23 -16.59
N VAL A 502 17.09 -11.27 -15.66
CA VAL A 502 17.58 -11.43 -14.29
C VAL A 502 16.43 -11.69 -13.33
N ARG A 503 16.60 -12.63 -12.39
CA ARG A 503 15.64 -12.85 -11.31
C ARG A 503 15.71 -11.73 -10.28
N VAL A 504 14.59 -11.06 -10.04
CA VAL A 504 14.45 -9.93 -9.11
C VAL A 504 13.54 -10.21 -7.90
N LEU A 505 12.66 -11.23 -7.96
CA LEU A 505 11.83 -11.73 -6.85
C LEU A 505 11.83 -13.27 -6.76
#